data_AF-A0A091CNC6-F1
#
_entry.id   AF-A0A091CNC6-F1
#
_cell.length_a   1.000
_cell.length_b   1.000
_cell.length_c   1.000
_cell.angle_alpha   90.00
_cell.angle_beta   90.00
_cell.angle_gamma   90.00
#
_symmetry.space_group_name_H-M   'P 1'
#
loop_
_entity.id
_entity.type
_entity.pdbx_description
1 polymer ?
#
loop_
_entity_poly.entity_id
_entity_poly.type
_entity_poly.pdbx_seq_one_letter_code
_entity_poly.pdbx_strand_id
1 'polypeptide(L)'
;MAAIRKKLVIVGDGACGKTCLLIVFSKDQFPEVYVPTVFENYVADIEVDGKQVELALWDTAGQEDYDRLRPLSYPDTDVILMCFSIDSPDSLENIPEKWTPEVKHFCPNVPIILVGNKKDLRNDEHTRRELAKMKQEPVKPEEGRDMANRIGAFGYMECSAKTKDGMNELQARLGPRGLVVLGFPCNQFGHQENAKNEEILNLLKYVRPGGGFEPNFTLFEKCEVNGAKAHPLFTFLREALPAPSDDPTALMTDPKFIIWSPVCRNDVAWNFEKFLVGPDGVPVRRYSRRFPTIDLEPDIEALLS
;
A
#
# COMPACT_ATOMS: atom_id res chain seq x y z
N MET A 1 7.27 30.19 1.61
CA MET A 1 8.18 29.49 0.67
C MET A 1 7.31 28.87 -0.41
N ALA A 2 7.73 28.90 -1.67
CA ALA A 2 6.98 28.24 -2.74
C ALA A 2 6.94 26.72 -2.45
N ALA A 3 5.78 26.09 -2.64
CA ALA A 3 5.66 24.64 -2.55
C ALA A 3 6.61 23.98 -3.55
N ILE A 4 7.35 22.96 -3.12
CA ILE A 4 8.22 22.21 -4.03
C ILE A 4 7.29 21.38 -4.91
N ARG A 5 7.35 21.56 -6.23
CA ARG A 5 6.57 20.77 -7.17
C ARG A 5 7.47 19.78 -7.88
N LYS A 6 7.03 18.53 -7.95
CA LYS A 6 7.75 17.46 -8.63
C LYS A 6 6.82 16.68 -9.54
N LYS A 7 7.30 16.39 -10.75
CA LYS A 7 6.58 15.57 -11.73
C LYS A 7 7.13 14.15 -11.74
N LEU A 8 6.23 13.19 -11.51
CA LEU A 8 6.51 11.77 -11.58
C LEU A 8 5.73 11.17 -12.74
N VAL A 9 6.40 10.42 -13.61
CA VAL A 9 5.75 9.65 -14.69
C VAL A 9 5.94 8.17 -14.41
N ILE A 10 4.86 7.39 -14.49
CA ILE A 10 4.90 5.93 -14.37
C ILE A 10 4.81 5.28 -15.74
N VAL A 11 5.64 4.26 -15.99
CA VAL A 11 5.68 3.49 -17.25
C VAL A 11 5.85 2.00 -16.96
N GLY A 12 5.59 1.14 -17.95
CA GLY A 12 5.60 -0.31 -17.78
C GLY A 12 4.45 -0.98 -18.54
N ASP A 13 4.48 -2.30 -18.59
CA ASP A 13 3.53 -3.10 -19.38
C ASP A 13 2.06 -2.85 -19.07
N GLY A 14 1.20 -3.19 -20.03
CA GLY A 14 -0.24 -3.27 -19.79
C GLY A 14 -0.54 -4.17 -18.59
N ALA A 15 -1.53 -3.79 -17.77
CA ALA A 15 -1.98 -4.55 -16.61
C ALA A 15 -0.91 -4.87 -15.52
N CYS A 16 0.27 -4.23 -15.54
CA CYS A 16 1.29 -4.40 -14.50
C CYS A 16 0.99 -3.65 -13.19
N GLY A 17 -0.15 -2.96 -13.08
CA GLY A 17 -0.60 -2.34 -11.81
C GLY A 17 -0.25 -0.86 -11.60
N LYS A 18 0.22 -0.14 -12.64
CA LYS A 18 0.57 1.30 -12.58
C LYS A 18 -0.55 2.17 -12.02
N THR A 19 -1.73 2.07 -12.61
CA THR A 19 -2.92 2.85 -12.23
C THR A 19 -3.35 2.55 -10.81
N CYS A 20 -3.37 1.27 -10.41
CA CYS A 20 -3.70 0.89 -9.04
C CYS A 20 -2.71 1.48 -8.03
N LEU A 21 -1.41 1.48 -8.36
CA LEU A 21 -0.38 2.08 -7.52
C LEU A 21 -0.63 3.60 -7.33
N LEU A 22 -0.85 4.34 -8.42
CA LEU A 22 -1.07 5.79 -8.35
C LEU A 22 -2.39 6.16 -7.67
N ILE A 23 -3.47 5.42 -7.92
CA ILE A 23 -4.78 5.67 -7.28
C ILE A 23 -4.68 5.38 -5.77
N VAL A 24 -4.09 4.26 -5.36
CA VAL A 24 -3.91 3.96 -3.93
C VAL A 24 -3.02 5.00 -3.26
N PHE A 25 -1.95 5.44 -3.92
CA PHE A 25 -1.08 6.47 -3.38
C PHE A 25 -1.77 7.84 -3.24
N SER A 26 -2.56 8.26 -4.23
CA SER A 26 -3.19 9.59 -4.24
C SER A 26 -4.54 9.68 -3.51
N LYS A 27 -5.32 8.59 -3.52
CA LYS A 27 -6.72 8.57 -3.02
C LYS A 27 -6.95 7.59 -1.87
N ASP A 28 -5.92 6.81 -1.49
CA ASP A 28 -6.00 5.78 -0.45
C ASP A 28 -7.11 4.72 -0.68
N GLN A 29 -7.51 4.54 -1.95
CA GLN A 29 -8.58 3.61 -2.36
C GLN A 29 -8.08 2.71 -3.49
N PHE A 30 -8.29 1.41 -3.38
CA PHE A 30 -8.02 0.49 -4.49
C PHE A 30 -9.19 0.49 -5.49
N PRO A 31 -8.95 0.61 -6.81
CA PRO A 31 -10.01 0.61 -7.80
C PRO A 31 -10.63 -0.79 -7.97
N GLU A 32 -11.96 -0.90 -7.86
CA GLU A 32 -12.68 -2.19 -8.00
C GLU A 32 -12.93 -2.60 -9.46
N VAL A 33 -12.87 -1.64 -10.40
CA VAL A 33 -13.07 -1.88 -11.83
C VAL A 33 -11.77 -1.56 -12.57
N TYR A 34 -11.28 -2.51 -13.36
CA TYR A 34 -10.17 -2.26 -14.27
C TYR A 34 -10.67 -1.49 -15.50
N VAL A 35 -10.22 -0.24 -15.62
CA VAL A 35 -10.38 0.57 -16.83
C VAL A 35 -8.98 0.79 -17.41
N PRO A 36 -8.70 0.37 -18.65
CA PRO A 36 -7.42 0.62 -19.29
C PRO A 36 -7.11 2.12 -19.38
N THR A 37 -5.96 2.54 -18.84
CA THR A 37 -5.54 3.95 -18.90
C THR A 37 -5.10 4.34 -20.31
N VAL A 38 -5.50 5.55 -20.71
CA VAL A 38 -4.93 6.27 -21.87
C VAL A 38 -3.91 7.28 -21.35
N PHE A 39 -4.38 8.29 -20.60
CA PHE A 39 -3.59 9.19 -19.75
C PHE A 39 -4.46 9.69 -18.61
N GLU A 40 -3.93 9.71 -17.40
CA GLU A 40 -4.55 10.41 -16.27
C GLU A 40 -3.49 11.17 -15.47
N ASN A 41 -3.90 12.34 -14.96
CA ASN A 41 -3.06 13.16 -14.10
C ASN A 41 -3.68 13.23 -12.72
N TYR A 42 -2.91 12.85 -11.71
CA TYR A 42 -3.28 12.98 -10.31
C TYR A 42 -2.33 13.97 -9.63
N VAL A 43 -2.81 14.59 -8.55
CA VAL A 43 -1.99 15.42 -7.68
C VAL A 43 -2.04 14.80 -6.28
N ALA A 44 -0.88 14.66 -5.65
CA ALA A 44 -0.75 14.21 -4.28
C ALA A 44 0.17 15.16 -3.51
N ASP A 45 -0.32 15.68 -2.39
CA ASP A 45 0.49 16.46 -1.47
C ASP A 45 1.17 15.52 -0.48
N ILE A 46 2.50 15.56 -0.42
CA ILE A 46 3.30 14.78 0.51
C ILE A 46 4.22 15.67 1.34
N GLU A 47 4.66 15.16 2.48
CA GLU A 47 5.68 15.81 3.30
C GLU A 47 6.98 15.00 3.25
N VAL A 48 8.09 15.66 2.89
CA VAL A 48 9.43 15.07 2.84
C VAL A 48 10.39 15.99 3.60
N ASP A 49 11.06 15.47 4.63
CA ASP A 49 11.99 16.22 5.49
C ASP A 49 11.41 17.55 6.02
N GLY A 50 10.13 17.52 6.44
CA GLY A 50 9.42 18.70 6.95
C GLY A 50 9.04 19.73 5.87
N LYS A 51 9.18 19.39 4.58
CA LYS A 51 8.81 20.24 3.45
C LYS A 51 7.61 19.65 2.72
N GLN A 52 6.63 20.50 2.45
CA GLN A 52 5.48 20.15 1.61
C GLN A 52 5.92 20.08 0.14
N VAL A 53 5.64 18.94 -0.50
CA VAL A 53 5.92 18.66 -1.90
C VAL A 53 4.63 18.28 -2.60
N GLU A 54 4.29 19.01 -3.65
CA GLU A 54 3.19 18.66 -4.55
C GLU A 54 3.75 17.71 -5.63
N LEU A 55 3.26 16.47 -5.66
CA LEU A 55 3.57 15.49 -6.69
C LEU A 55 2.50 15.51 -7.78
N ALA A 56 2.91 15.88 -9.00
CA ALA A 56 2.12 15.65 -10.20
C ALA A 56 2.41 14.24 -10.73
N LEU A 57 1.44 13.34 -10.60
CA LEU A 57 1.54 11.93 -11.00
C LEU A 57 0.91 11.75 -12.37
N TRP A 58 1.71 11.28 -13.33
CA TRP A 58 1.29 11.04 -14.71
C TRP A 58 1.17 9.55 -14.97
N ASP A 59 -0.07 9.05 -15.02
CA ASP A 59 -0.36 7.65 -15.40
C ASP A 59 -0.31 7.48 -16.92
N THR A 60 0.32 6.41 -17.37
CA THR A 60 0.51 6.14 -18.81
C THR A 60 -0.01 4.76 -19.20
N ALA A 61 -0.53 4.67 -20.43
CA ALA A 61 -0.90 3.40 -21.05
C ALA A 61 0.33 2.50 -21.28
N GLY A 62 0.20 1.22 -20.94
CA GLY A 62 1.26 0.22 -21.16
C GLY A 62 1.18 -0.52 -22.50
N GLN A 63 0.07 -0.36 -23.22
CA GLN A 63 -0.16 -1.02 -24.51
C GLN A 63 0.59 -0.31 -25.65
N GLU A 64 0.98 -1.09 -26.66
CA GLU A 64 1.69 -0.60 -27.86
C GLU A 64 0.89 0.41 -28.68
N ASP A 65 -0.44 0.29 -28.68
CA ASP A 65 -1.36 1.22 -29.37
C ASP A 65 -1.15 2.69 -28.95
N TYR A 66 -0.55 2.92 -27.76
CA TYR A 66 -0.31 4.24 -27.20
C TYR A 66 1.17 4.66 -27.24
N ASP A 67 2.07 3.91 -27.89
CA ASP A 67 3.51 4.20 -27.94
C ASP A 67 3.82 5.59 -28.55
N ARG A 68 2.96 6.08 -29.46
CA ARG A 68 3.11 7.43 -30.05
C ARG A 68 2.61 8.55 -29.15
N LEU A 69 1.73 8.24 -28.21
CA LEU A 69 1.14 9.23 -27.31
C LEU A 69 1.90 9.30 -25.98
N ARG A 70 2.47 8.18 -25.50
CA ARG A 70 3.24 8.10 -24.24
C ARG A 70 4.33 9.16 -24.13
N PRO A 71 5.08 9.50 -25.20
CA PRO A 71 6.09 10.54 -25.17
C PRO A 71 5.60 11.93 -24.77
N LEU A 72 4.30 12.21 -24.94
CA LEU A 72 3.70 13.49 -24.55
C LEU A 72 3.70 13.70 -23.03
N SER A 73 3.83 12.63 -22.24
CA SER A 73 3.90 12.70 -20.78
C SER A 73 5.30 13.00 -20.24
N TYR A 74 6.36 12.85 -21.03
CA TYR A 74 7.75 12.96 -20.56
C TYR A 74 8.32 14.37 -20.35
N PRO A 75 7.89 15.44 -21.04
CA PRO A 75 8.45 16.78 -20.82
C PRO A 75 8.42 17.18 -19.35
N ASP A 76 9.52 17.76 -18.87
CA ASP A 76 9.69 18.27 -17.50
C ASP A 76 9.53 17.21 -16.38
N THR A 77 9.79 15.93 -16.68
CA THR A 77 9.73 14.87 -15.66
C THR A 77 10.91 14.92 -14.71
N ASP A 78 10.65 14.87 -13.40
CA ASP A 78 11.68 14.83 -12.36
C ASP A 78 12.09 13.39 -11.98
N VAL A 79 11.15 12.42 -12.02
CA VAL A 79 11.38 11.02 -11.66
C VAL A 79 10.54 10.08 -12.53
N ILE A 80 11.13 8.95 -12.92
CA ILE A 80 10.43 7.85 -13.60
C ILE A 80 10.20 6.70 -12.62
N LEU A 81 8.95 6.26 -12.47
CA LEU A 81 8.64 4.94 -11.92
C LEU A 81 8.50 3.95 -13.07
N MET A 82 9.42 3.00 -13.16
CA MET A 82 9.38 1.95 -14.16
C MET A 82 8.86 0.67 -13.53
N CYS A 83 7.69 0.21 -13.95
CA CYS A 83 6.94 -0.85 -13.29
C CYS A 83 6.91 -2.15 -14.08
N PHE A 84 7.08 -3.26 -13.38
CA PHE A 84 6.74 -4.60 -13.84
C PHE A 84 5.81 -5.27 -12.81
N SER A 85 5.31 -6.46 -13.13
CA SER A 85 4.41 -7.22 -12.26
C SER A 85 5.06 -8.52 -11.81
N ILE A 86 4.98 -8.84 -10.52
CA ILE A 86 5.62 -10.04 -9.94
C ILE A 86 4.99 -11.34 -10.45
N ASP A 87 3.71 -11.30 -10.83
CA ASP A 87 2.98 -12.40 -11.48
C ASP A 87 3.23 -12.52 -12.99
N SER A 88 4.09 -11.68 -13.58
CA SER A 88 4.38 -11.68 -15.02
C SER A 88 5.88 -11.51 -15.27
N PRO A 89 6.66 -12.61 -15.32
CA PRO A 89 8.10 -12.56 -15.61
C PRO A 89 8.44 -11.85 -16.92
N ASP A 90 7.63 -12.03 -17.96
CA ASP A 90 7.77 -11.32 -19.24
C ASP A 90 7.80 -9.79 -19.06
N SER A 91 6.99 -9.26 -18.12
CA SER A 91 6.97 -7.82 -17.85
C SER A 91 8.27 -7.29 -17.24
N LEU A 92 9.06 -8.15 -16.57
CA LEU A 92 10.42 -7.83 -16.12
C LEU A 92 11.41 -7.92 -17.29
N GLU A 93 11.27 -8.90 -18.18
CA GLU A 93 12.12 -9.05 -19.38
C GLU A 93 11.94 -7.88 -20.36
N ASN A 94 10.73 -7.32 -20.46
CA ASN A 94 10.43 -6.16 -21.30
C ASN A 94 11.09 -4.86 -20.80
N ILE A 95 11.57 -4.80 -19.55
CA ILE A 95 12.21 -3.61 -18.96
C ILE A 95 13.43 -3.15 -19.78
N PRO A 96 14.46 -3.98 -20.03
CA PRO A 96 15.61 -3.59 -20.85
C PRO A 96 15.31 -3.54 -22.35
N GLU A 97 14.31 -4.28 -22.83
CA GLU A 97 14.01 -4.40 -24.27
C GLU A 97 13.17 -3.23 -24.81
N LYS A 98 12.22 -2.74 -24.00
CA LYS A 98 11.26 -1.71 -24.40
C LYS A 98 11.37 -0.46 -23.54
N TRP A 99 11.15 -0.59 -22.23
CA TRP A 99 10.94 0.56 -21.36
C TRP A 99 12.21 1.38 -21.12
N THR A 100 13.35 0.71 -20.98
CA THR A 100 14.63 1.37 -20.76
C THR A 100 15.08 2.17 -21.99
N PRO A 101 15.06 1.62 -23.22
CA PRO A 101 15.35 2.41 -24.43
C PRO A 101 14.44 3.62 -24.60
N GLU A 102 13.12 3.44 -24.40
CA GLU A 102 12.15 4.52 -24.54
C GLU A 102 12.40 5.65 -23.52
N VAL A 103 12.52 5.30 -22.24
CA VAL A 103 12.78 6.29 -21.18
C VAL A 103 14.13 6.96 -21.39
N LYS A 104 15.19 6.24 -21.76
CA LYS A 104 16.50 6.86 -22.01
C LYS A 104 16.51 7.77 -23.25
N HIS A 105 15.63 7.54 -24.21
CA HIS A 105 15.49 8.41 -25.38
C HIS A 105 14.84 9.75 -25.02
N PHE A 106 13.74 9.73 -24.27
CA PHE A 106 12.97 10.95 -23.95
C PHE A 106 13.41 11.64 -22.65
N CYS A 107 13.96 10.88 -21.70
CA CYS A 107 14.31 11.30 -20.35
C CYS A 107 15.76 10.88 -19.97
N PRO A 108 16.80 11.26 -20.74
CA PRO A 108 18.15 10.71 -20.60
C PRO A 108 18.82 10.93 -19.24
N ASN A 109 18.44 11.99 -18.52
CA ASN A 109 19.03 12.39 -17.24
C ASN A 109 18.06 12.25 -16.05
N VAL A 110 16.88 11.67 -16.26
CA VAL A 110 15.86 11.54 -15.22
C VAL A 110 16.10 10.25 -14.45
N PRO A 111 16.16 10.28 -13.11
CA PRO A 111 16.35 9.08 -12.31
C PRO A 111 15.18 8.11 -12.47
N ILE A 112 15.50 6.83 -12.61
CA ILE A 112 14.55 5.72 -12.72
C ILE A 112 14.52 4.97 -11.40
N ILE A 113 13.33 4.71 -10.86
CA ILE A 113 13.10 3.74 -9.78
C ILE A 113 12.37 2.55 -10.39
N LEU A 114 12.94 1.35 -10.25
CA LEU A 114 12.30 0.11 -10.69
C LEU A 114 11.33 -0.37 -9.61
N VAL A 115 10.09 -0.69 -10.00
CA VAL A 115 9.02 -1.08 -9.08
C VAL A 115 8.40 -2.42 -9.50
N GLY A 116 8.49 -3.41 -8.61
CA GLY A 116 7.78 -4.69 -8.74
C GLY A 116 6.40 -4.63 -8.10
N ASN A 117 5.36 -4.58 -8.91
CA ASN A 117 3.97 -4.54 -8.45
C ASN A 117 3.40 -5.93 -8.17
N LYS A 118 2.25 -5.97 -7.48
CA LYS A 118 1.49 -7.18 -7.16
C LYS A 118 2.31 -8.20 -6.35
N LYS A 119 3.09 -7.71 -5.38
CA LYS A 119 3.91 -8.55 -4.49
C LYS A 119 3.13 -9.68 -3.82
N ASP A 120 1.84 -9.47 -3.55
CA ASP A 120 0.93 -10.45 -2.99
C ASP A 120 0.84 -11.74 -3.81
N LEU A 121 0.98 -11.65 -5.14
CA LEU A 121 0.84 -12.80 -6.04
C LEU A 121 2.06 -13.72 -6.08
N ARG A 122 3.18 -13.34 -5.46
CA ARG A 122 4.38 -14.20 -5.40
C ARG A 122 4.12 -15.54 -4.74
N ASN A 123 3.26 -15.54 -3.73
CA ASN A 123 2.92 -16.73 -2.94
C ASN A 123 1.51 -17.26 -3.23
N ASP A 124 0.77 -16.62 -4.12
CA ASP A 124 -0.56 -17.09 -4.53
C ASP A 124 -0.45 -18.41 -5.30
N GLU A 125 -1.14 -19.45 -4.81
CA GLU A 125 -1.08 -20.78 -5.39
C GLU A 125 -1.63 -20.81 -6.82
N HIS A 126 -2.68 -20.03 -7.10
CA HIS A 126 -3.27 -20.00 -8.43
C HIS A 126 -2.28 -19.40 -9.44
N THR A 127 -1.70 -18.25 -9.12
CA THR A 127 -0.65 -17.60 -9.91
C THR A 127 0.52 -18.55 -10.18
N ARG A 128 1.03 -19.23 -9.13
CA ARG A 128 2.11 -20.20 -9.28
C ARG A 128 1.75 -21.36 -10.21
N ARG A 129 0.52 -21.89 -10.10
CA ARG A 129 0.05 -22.97 -10.98
C ARG A 129 -0.08 -22.51 -12.43
N GLU A 130 -0.60 -21.31 -12.69
CA GLU A 130 -0.73 -20.78 -14.04
C GLU A 130 0.63 -20.52 -14.68
N LEU A 131 1.57 -19.90 -13.96
CA LEU A 131 2.94 -19.69 -14.45
C LEU A 131 3.68 -21.00 -14.70
N ALA A 132 3.49 -22.01 -13.82
CA ALA A 132 4.11 -23.32 -14.00
C ALA A 132 3.66 -24.02 -15.29
N LYS A 133 2.43 -23.79 -15.78
CA LYS A 133 1.98 -24.31 -17.10
C LYS A 133 2.83 -23.77 -18.24
N MET A 134 3.36 -22.56 -18.09
CA MET A 134 4.26 -21.89 -19.04
C MET A 134 5.73 -22.09 -18.70
N LYS A 135 6.06 -22.96 -17.73
CA LYS A 135 7.42 -23.19 -17.20
C LYS A 135 8.06 -21.93 -16.62
N GLN A 136 7.25 -21.06 -16.06
CA GLN A 136 7.66 -19.85 -15.38
C GLN A 136 7.34 -19.92 -13.88
N GLU A 137 7.95 -19.03 -13.11
CA GLU A 137 7.65 -18.81 -11.70
C GLU A 137 7.53 -17.30 -11.42
N PRO A 138 6.82 -16.87 -10.36
CA PRO A 138 6.74 -15.45 -10.02
C PRO A 138 8.13 -14.85 -9.78
N VAL A 139 8.30 -13.59 -10.18
CA VAL A 139 9.58 -12.89 -10.07
C VAL A 139 10.07 -12.83 -8.62
N LYS A 140 11.31 -13.26 -8.40
CA LYS A 140 11.98 -13.24 -7.10
C LYS A 140 12.60 -11.86 -6.83
N PRO A 141 12.73 -11.46 -5.55
CA PRO A 141 13.30 -10.17 -5.20
C PRO A 141 14.71 -9.95 -5.75
N GLU A 142 15.54 -10.99 -5.81
CA GLU A 142 16.88 -10.94 -6.39
C GLU A 142 16.86 -10.59 -7.89
N GLU A 143 15.93 -11.14 -8.66
CA GLU A 143 15.81 -10.88 -10.11
C GLU A 143 15.45 -9.41 -10.37
N GLY A 144 14.57 -8.84 -9.55
CA GLY A 144 14.25 -7.41 -9.61
C GLY A 144 15.42 -6.51 -9.23
N ARG A 145 16.21 -6.88 -8.22
CA ARG A 145 17.45 -6.15 -7.84
C ARG A 145 18.49 -6.21 -8.95
N ASP A 146 18.71 -7.38 -9.52
CA ASP A 146 19.65 -7.58 -10.61
C ASP A 146 19.24 -6.78 -11.85
N MET A 147 17.93 -6.73 -12.15
CA MET A 147 17.40 -5.90 -13.24
C MET A 147 17.62 -4.41 -12.98
N ALA A 148 17.36 -3.92 -11.76
CA ALA A 148 17.60 -2.52 -11.41
C ALA A 148 19.07 -2.13 -11.60
N ASN A 149 20.00 -2.99 -11.18
CA ASN A 149 21.43 -2.81 -11.42
C ASN A 149 21.75 -2.80 -12.92
N ARG A 150 21.18 -3.74 -13.69
CA ARG A 150 21.40 -3.88 -15.14
C ARG A 150 21.00 -2.63 -15.93
N ILE A 151 19.89 -1.97 -15.57
CA ILE A 151 19.41 -0.79 -16.30
C ILE A 151 20.01 0.53 -15.79
N GLY A 152 20.68 0.49 -14.62
CA GLY A 152 21.19 1.66 -13.92
C GLY A 152 20.10 2.46 -13.21
N ALA A 153 19.11 1.78 -12.64
CA ALA A 153 18.07 2.42 -11.83
C ALA A 153 18.67 2.95 -10.52
N PHE A 154 18.10 4.05 -10.01
CA PHE A 154 18.46 4.64 -8.73
C PHE A 154 18.12 3.72 -7.55
N GLY A 155 17.10 2.87 -7.69
CA GLY A 155 16.72 1.89 -6.69
C GLY A 155 15.69 0.90 -7.19
N TYR A 156 15.46 -0.14 -6.39
CA TYR A 156 14.44 -1.16 -6.60
C TYR A 156 13.52 -1.24 -5.39
N MET A 157 12.21 -1.31 -5.64
CA MET A 157 11.20 -1.53 -4.61
C MET A 157 10.10 -2.48 -5.09
N GLU A 158 9.44 -3.14 -4.15
CA GLU A 158 8.27 -3.97 -4.42
C GLU A 158 7.08 -3.46 -3.62
N CYS A 159 5.90 -3.53 -4.22
CA CYS A 159 4.67 -3.19 -3.53
C CYS A 159 3.50 -4.06 -3.96
N SER A 160 2.52 -4.17 -3.06
CA SER A 160 1.16 -4.57 -3.42
C SER A 160 0.23 -3.40 -3.13
N ALA A 161 -0.32 -2.81 -4.19
CA ALA A 161 -1.41 -1.85 -4.07
C ALA A 161 -2.65 -2.50 -3.43
N LYS A 162 -2.79 -3.83 -3.51
CA LYS A 162 -3.95 -4.60 -3.09
C LYS A 162 -3.91 -4.99 -1.62
N THR A 163 -2.77 -5.47 -1.11
CA THR A 163 -2.75 -6.11 0.20
C THR A 163 -2.20 -5.26 1.34
N LYS A 164 -1.44 -4.18 1.10
CA LYS A 164 -0.86 -3.34 2.18
C LYS A 164 -0.25 -4.20 3.33
N ASP A 165 0.38 -5.32 2.98
CA ASP A 165 0.40 -6.63 3.68
C ASP A 165 1.29 -6.79 4.94
N GLY A 166 1.53 -5.73 5.71
CA GLY A 166 2.55 -5.83 6.76
C GLY A 166 2.20 -6.72 7.97
N MET A 167 0.92 -6.99 8.24
CA MET A 167 0.52 -7.65 9.49
C MET A 167 0.77 -9.15 9.52
N ASN A 168 0.48 -9.86 8.41
CA ASN A 168 0.78 -11.29 8.31
C ASN A 168 2.29 -11.55 8.40
N GLU A 169 3.09 -10.67 7.79
CA GLU A 169 4.55 -10.76 7.80
C GLU A 169 5.13 -10.58 9.22
N LEU A 170 4.66 -9.56 9.96
CA LEU A 170 5.06 -9.35 11.35
C LEU A 170 4.69 -10.54 12.24
N GLN A 171 3.45 -11.04 12.15
CA GLN A 171 3.00 -12.21 12.92
C GLN A 171 3.85 -13.45 12.61
N ALA A 172 4.18 -13.70 11.34
CA ALA A 172 4.98 -14.86 10.96
C ALA A 172 6.43 -14.78 11.48
N ARG A 173 7.04 -13.59 11.41
CA ARG A 173 8.45 -13.39 11.81
C ARG A 173 8.63 -13.30 13.32
N LEU A 174 7.78 -12.53 14.00
CA LEU A 174 7.94 -12.18 15.41
C LEU A 174 7.00 -12.97 16.33
N GLY A 175 6.01 -13.66 15.78
CA GLY A 175 5.10 -14.53 16.54
C GLY A 175 5.82 -15.57 17.40
N PRO A 176 6.82 -16.31 16.89
CA PRO A 176 7.62 -17.25 17.68
C PRO A 176 8.37 -16.60 18.86
N ARG A 177 8.54 -15.28 18.82
CA ARG A 177 9.22 -14.49 19.85
C ARG A 177 8.24 -13.83 20.83
N GLY A 178 6.94 -14.02 20.66
CA GLY A 178 5.90 -13.53 21.56
C GLY A 178 5.00 -12.44 20.99
N LEU A 179 5.20 -12.00 19.73
CA LEU A 179 4.25 -11.06 19.11
C LEU A 179 2.90 -11.73 18.87
N VAL A 180 1.83 -11.04 19.25
CA VAL A 180 0.46 -11.42 18.89
C VAL A 180 -0.22 -10.24 18.21
N VAL A 181 -0.62 -10.44 16.96
CA VAL A 181 -1.42 -9.50 16.18
C VAL A 181 -2.89 -9.84 16.39
N LEU A 182 -3.69 -8.82 16.68
CA LEU A 182 -5.13 -8.92 16.92
C LEU A 182 -5.85 -7.96 15.98
N GLY A 183 -6.67 -8.50 15.08
CA GLY A 183 -7.45 -7.72 14.13
C GLY A 183 -8.89 -7.52 14.60
N PHE A 184 -9.38 -6.28 14.54
CA PHE A 184 -10.74 -5.92 14.95
C PHE A 184 -11.48 -5.28 13.76
N PRO A 185 -12.33 -6.03 13.05
CA PRO A 185 -13.17 -5.46 12.01
C PRO A 185 -14.06 -4.35 12.56
N CYS A 186 -14.22 -3.26 11.81
CA CYS A 186 -15.05 -2.13 12.22
C CYS A 186 -15.72 -1.52 11.00
N ASN A 187 -17.02 -1.20 11.12
CA ASN A 187 -17.79 -0.60 10.04
C ASN A 187 -18.09 0.90 10.23
N GLN A 188 -17.48 1.53 11.25
CA GLN A 188 -17.71 2.96 11.55
C GLN A 188 -17.08 3.91 10.53
N PHE A 189 -16.20 3.41 9.66
CA PHE A 189 -15.45 4.22 8.71
C PHE A 189 -16.01 4.06 7.29
N GLY A 190 -16.91 4.97 6.91
CA GLY A 190 -17.50 5.01 5.56
C GLY A 190 -18.26 3.75 5.15
N HIS A 191 -18.72 2.94 6.11
CA HIS A 191 -19.35 1.65 5.88
C HIS A 191 -18.51 0.66 5.03
N GLN A 192 -17.18 0.75 5.11
CA GLN A 192 -16.27 -0.05 4.29
C GLN A 192 -16.31 -1.57 4.61
N GLU A 193 -16.73 -1.95 5.82
CA GLU A 193 -16.81 -3.33 6.30
C GLU A 193 -18.29 -3.72 6.47
N ASN A 194 -19.00 -3.88 5.36
CA ASN A 194 -20.44 -4.10 5.33
C ASN A 194 -20.87 -5.58 5.49
N ALA A 195 -19.93 -6.53 5.54
CA ALA A 195 -20.24 -7.97 5.71
C ALA A 195 -20.76 -8.32 7.11
N LYS A 196 -21.33 -9.51 7.28
CA LYS A 196 -21.54 -10.10 8.59
C LYS A 196 -20.27 -10.79 9.10
N ASN A 197 -20.15 -11.03 10.41
CA ASN A 197 -18.96 -11.65 11.00
C ASN A 197 -18.53 -12.94 10.29
N GLU A 198 -19.50 -13.75 9.88
CA GLU A 198 -19.28 -15.04 9.21
C GLU A 198 -18.75 -14.88 7.76
N GLU A 199 -18.92 -13.70 7.18
CA GLU A 199 -18.54 -13.39 5.80
C GLU A 199 -17.18 -12.68 5.72
N ILE A 200 -16.67 -12.14 6.83
CA ILE A 200 -15.45 -11.31 6.84
C ILE A 200 -14.25 -12.08 6.29
N LEU A 201 -14.03 -13.33 6.71
CA LEU A 201 -12.91 -14.13 6.22
C LEU A 201 -13.03 -14.42 4.71
N ASN A 202 -14.25 -14.65 4.21
CA ASN A 202 -14.48 -14.82 2.78
C ASN A 202 -14.26 -13.51 2.02
N LEU A 203 -14.65 -12.35 2.58
CA LEU A 203 -14.33 -11.06 1.97
C LEU A 203 -12.83 -10.83 1.92
N LEU A 204 -12.10 -11.10 3.01
CA LEU A 204 -10.65 -10.96 3.05
C LEU A 204 -9.97 -11.85 2.02
N LYS A 205 -10.45 -13.10 1.88
CA LYS A 205 -9.89 -14.09 0.96
C LYS A 205 -10.20 -13.84 -0.51
N TYR A 206 -11.42 -13.42 -0.84
CA TYR A 206 -11.89 -13.37 -2.22
C TYR A 206 -12.11 -11.96 -2.76
N VAL A 207 -12.35 -10.97 -1.90
CA VAL A 207 -12.83 -9.64 -2.31
C VAL A 207 -11.82 -8.53 -1.97
N ARG A 208 -11.58 -8.26 -0.68
CA ARG A 208 -10.70 -7.16 -0.20
C ARG A 208 -9.97 -7.59 1.08
N PRO A 209 -8.63 -7.78 1.04
CA PRO A 209 -7.80 -7.54 -0.13
C PRO A 209 -8.06 -8.56 -1.25
N GLY A 210 -8.57 -9.76 -0.96
CA GLY A 210 -8.82 -10.81 -1.96
C GLY A 210 -7.53 -11.53 -2.36
N GLY A 211 -7.57 -12.30 -3.44
CA GLY A 211 -6.36 -12.99 -3.95
C GLY A 211 -5.86 -14.12 -3.06
N GLY A 212 -6.76 -14.78 -2.32
CA GLY A 212 -6.40 -15.88 -1.42
C GLY A 212 -5.85 -15.43 -0.07
N PHE A 213 -5.90 -14.13 0.24
CA PHE A 213 -5.41 -13.61 1.51
C PHE A 213 -6.16 -14.22 2.70
N GLU A 214 -5.41 -14.85 3.60
CA GLU A 214 -5.92 -15.38 4.86
C GLU A 214 -5.11 -14.75 5.99
N PRO A 215 -5.76 -14.07 6.96
CA PRO A 215 -5.07 -13.63 8.17
C PRO A 215 -4.43 -14.81 8.89
N ASN A 216 -3.13 -14.72 9.18
CA ASN A 216 -2.43 -15.69 10.02
C ASN A 216 -2.45 -15.30 11.51
N PHE A 217 -3.30 -14.33 11.84
CA PHE A 217 -3.48 -13.74 13.16
C PHE A 217 -4.95 -13.77 13.56
N THR A 218 -5.23 -13.57 14.85
CA THR A 218 -6.59 -13.64 15.37
C THR A 218 -7.41 -12.45 14.89
N LEU A 219 -8.51 -12.74 14.19
CA LEU A 219 -9.53 -11.76 13.84
C LEU A 219 -10.72 -11.90 14.78
N PHE A 220 -11.11 -10.82 15.44
CA PHE A 220 -12.26 -10.79 16.35
C PHE A 220 -13.57 -10.52 15.60
N GLU A 221 -14.68 -10.67 16.33
CA GLU A 221 -15.96 -10.17 15.87
C GLU A 221 -15.91 -8.65 15.67
N LYS A 222 -16.72 -8.19 14.72
CA LYS A 222 -16.86 -6.77 14.44
C LYS A 222 -17.31 -6.01 15.67
N CYS A 223 -16.67 -4.89 15.94
CA CYS A 223 -17.01 -4.03 17.05
C CYS A 223 -16.99 -2.54 16.67
N GLU A 224 -17.61 -1.73 17.53
CA GLU A 224 -17.47 -0.27 17.48
C GLU A 224 -16.20 0.14 18.23
N VAL A 225 -15.41 1.02 17.66
CA VAL A 225 -14.17 1.54 18.27
C VAL A 225 -14.33 2.96 18.81
N ASN A 226 -15.36 3.68 18.33
CA ASN A 226 -15.69 5.05 18.72
C ASN A 226 -17.13 5.19 19.23
N GLY A 227 -17.43 6.32 19.87
CA GLY A 227 -18.76 6.65 20.37
C GLY A 227 -19.16 5.92 21.66
N ALA A 228 -20.41 6.12 22.08
CA ALA A 228 -20.94 5.63 23.35
C ALA A 228 -21.00 4.09 23.45
N LYS A 229 -20.98 3.41 22.30
CA LYS A 229 -21.01 1.94 22.21
C LYS A 229 -19.64 1.35 21.89
N ALA A 230 -18.57 2.14 21.96
CA ALA A 230 -17.21 1.66 21.74
C ALA A 230 -16.90 0.47 22.65
N HIS A 231 -16.27 -0.54 22.09
CA HIS A 231 -15.80 -1.70 22.83
C HIS A 231 -14.84 -1.27 23.95
N PRO A 232 -14.94 -1.82 25.18
CA PRO A 232 -14.15 -1.36 26.33
C PRO A 232 -12.64 -1.31 26.08
N LEU A 233 -12.11 -2.26 25.29
CA LEU A 233 -10.71 -2.26 24.85
C LEU A 233 -10.33 -0.95 24.14
N PHE A 234 -11.14 -0.50 23.16
CA PHE A 234 -10.83 0.71 22.40
C PHE A 234 -11.05 1.98 23.23
N THR A 235 -11.96 1.97 24.20
CA THR A 235 -12.05 3.05 25.19
C THR A 235 -10.77 3.15 25.99
N PHE A 236 -10.29 2.03 26.57
CA PHE A 236 -9.03 1.97 27.30
C PHE A 236 -7.82 2.41 26.45
N LEU A 237 -7.68 1.89 25.23
CA LEU A 237 -6.57 2.21 24.34
C LEU A 237 -6.51 3.70 23.96
N ARG A 238 -7.67 4.31 23.65
CA ARG A 238 -7.76 5.73 23.28
C ARG A 238 -7.62 6.67 24.48
N GLU A 239 -7.94 6.22 25.69
CA GLU A 239 -7.68 6.98 26.92
C GLU A 239 -6.19 6.96 27.27
N ALA A 240 -5.54 5.80 27.15
CA ALA A 240 -4.11 5.66 27.42
C ALA A 240 -3.25 6.36 26.34
N LEU A 241 -3.65 6.28 25.07
CA LEU A 241 -2.93 6.83 23.92
C LEU A 241 -3.87 7.74 23.09
N PRO A 242 -4.06 9.01 23.53
CA PRO A 242 -5.10 9.88 22.99
C PRO A 242 -4.87 10.33 21.55
N ALA A 243 -3.63 10.28 21.05
CA ALA A 243 -3.33 10.60 19.66
C ALA A 243 -2.23 9.68 19.13
N PRO A 244 -2.19 9.40 17.81
CA PRO A 244 -1.07 8.74 17.18
C PRO A 244 0.23 9.50 17.39
N SER A 245 1.32 8.75 17.58
CA SER A 245 2.66 9.31 17.79
C SER A 245 3.24 9.98 16.54
N ASP A 246 2.84 9.52 15.36
CA ASP A 246 3.28 10.00 14.04
C ASP A 246 2.35 11.06 13.42
N ASP A 247 1.09 11.12 13.86
CA ASP A 247 0.13 12.16 13.45
C ASP A 247 -0.75 12.56 14.64
N PRO A 248 -0.30 13.50 15.49
CA PRO A 248 -1.04 13.94 16.67
C PRO A 248 -2.34 14.68 16.35
N THR A 249 -2.54 15.05 15.08
CA THR A 249 -3.71 15.79 14.59
C THR A 249 -4.70 14.89 13.84
N ALA A 250 -4.43 13.58 13.76
CA ALA A 250 -5.28 12.62 13.08
C ALA A 250 -6.70 12.66 13.66
N LEU A 251 -7.65 13.16 12.87
CA LEU A 251 -9.08 13.12 13.17
C LEU A 251 -9.84 12.86 11.88
N MET A 252 -11.01 12.22 11.99
CA MET A 252 -11.98 12.21 10.91
C MET A 252 -12.46 13.66 10.65
N THR A 253 -12.05 14.25 9.53
CA THR A 253 -12.35 15.67 9.23
C THR A 253 -13.63 15.88 8.43
N ASP A 254 -14.13 14.86 7.75
CA ASP A 254 -15.39 14.96 7.00
C ASP A 254 -16.56 14.47 7.86
N PRO A 255 -17.45 15.37 8.30
CA PRO A 255 -18.58 15.02 9.15
C PRO A 255 -19.55 14.02 8.51
N LYS A 256 -19.56 13.89 7.18
CA LYS A 256 -20.44 12.93 6.48
C LYS A 256 -20.07 11.48 6.76
N PHE A 257 -18.83 11.21 7.15
CA PHE A 257 -18.35 9.86 7.46
C PHE A 257 -18.36 9.56 8.96
N ILE A 258 -18.74 10.54 9.80
CA ILE A 258 -18.87 10.35 11.25
C ILE A 258 -20.29 9.86 11.56
N ILE A 259 -20.40 8.57 11.89
CA ILE A 259 -21.69 7.92 12.19
C ILE A 259 -21.86 7.53 13.67
N TRP A 260 -20.95 7.99 14.53
CA TRP A 260 -20.94 7.69 15.95
C TRP A 260 -21.15 8.96 16.79
N SER A 261 -21.56 8.76 18.04
CA SER A 261 -21.75 9.83 19.02
C SER A 261 -21.49 9.30 20.44
N PRO A 262 -20.88 10.08 21.35
CA PRO A 262 -20.27 11.39 21.10
C PRO A 262 -19.01 11.27 20.23
N VAL A 263 -18.64 12.38 19.58
CA VAL A 263 -17.37 12.52 18.85
C VAL A 263 -16.34 13.10 19.81
N CYS A 264 -15.19 12.45 19.91
CA CYS A 264 -14.11 12.82 20.83
C CYS A 264 -12.80 13.06 20.05
N ARG A 265 -11.93 13.94 20.58
CA ARG A 265 -10.63 14.24 19.94
C ARG A 265 -9.69 13.04 19.87
N ASN A 266 -9.87 12.05 20.74
CA ASN A 266 -9.06 10.84 20.79
C ASN A 266 -9.66 9.66 20.02
N ASP A 267 -10.76 9.86 19.29
CA ASP A 267 -11.38 8.84 18.43
C ASP A 267 -10.35 8.23 17.47
N VAL A 268 -10.55 6.97 17.10
CA VAL A 268 -9.87 6.37 15.95
C VAL A 268 -10.33 7.12 14.70
N ALA A 269 -9.41 7.71 13.96
CA ALA A 269 -9.72 8.56 12.83
C ALA A 269 -10.07 7.75 11.57
N TRP A 270 -9.53 6.54 11.40
CA TRP A 270 -9.84 5.66 10.27
C TRP A 270 -9.39 4.20 10.46
N ASN A 271 -9.73 3.35 9.49
CA ASN A 271 -9.17 2.01 9.35
C ASN A 271 -7.64 2.01 9.32
N PHE A 272 -7.04 0.93 9.84
CA PHE A 272 -5.60 0.66 9.88
C PHE A 272 -4.76 1.52 10.85
N GLU A 273 -5.38 2.24 11.78
CA GLU A 273 -4.69 2.68 13.00
C GLU A 273 -4.30 1.49 13.88
N LYS A 274 -3.18 1.61 14.59
CA LYS A 274 -2.53 0.49 15.28
C LYS A 274 -2.17 0.90 16.70
N PHE A 275 -2.32 -0.04 17.62
CA PHE A 275 -1.90 0.11 19.02
C PHE A 275 -0.90 -0.98 19.34
N LEU A 276 0.27 -0.59 19.80
CA LEU A 276 1.26 -1.50 20.37
C LEU A 276 1.06 -1.55 21.88
N VAL A 277 0.87 -2.76 22.39
CA VAL A 277 0.64 -3.03 23.81
C VAL A 277 1.78 -3.92 24.29
N GLY A 278 2.36 -3.57 25.44
CA GLY A 278 3.43 -4.33 26.06
C GLY A 278 2.96 -5.68 26.60
N PRO A 279 3.88 -6.60 26.91
CA PRO A 279 3.55 -7.91 27.48
C PRO A 279 2.88 -7.82 28.87
N ASP A 280 3.00 -6.67 29.55
CA ASP A 280 2.32 -6.34 30.80
C ASP A 280 0.89 -5.82 30.60
N GLY A 281 0.42 -5.72 29.35
CA GLY A 281 -0.89 -5.19 28.99
C GLY A 281 -0.95 -3.66 28.95
N VAL A 282 0.17 -2.96 29.13
CA VAL A 282 0.22 -1.50 29.11
C VAL A 282 0.35 -1.00 27.66
N PRO A 283 -0.53 -0.09 27.19
CA PRO A 283 -0.38 0.51 25.86
C PRO A 283 0.91 1.33 25.77
N VAL A 284 1.74 1.03 24.78
CA VAL A 284 3.08 1.62 24.60
C VAL A 284 3.06 2.73 23.55
N ARG A 285 2.42 2.47 22.40
CA ARG A 285 2.40 3.43 21.29
C ARG A 285 1.18 3.25 20.41
N ARG A 286 0.68 4.37 19.87
CA ARG A 286 -0.39 4.42 18.87
C ARG A 286 0.18 4.96 17.58
N TYR A 287 -0.21 4.37 16.46
CA TYR A 287 0.24 4.73 15.13
C TYR A 287 -0.94 5.05 14.23
N SER A 288 -0.80 6.06 13.41
CA SER A 288 -1.84 6.52 12.50
C SER A 288 -2.04 5.49 11.37
N ARG A 289 -3.13 5.65 10.61
CA ARG A 289 -3.36 4.87 9.39
C ARG A 289 -2.25 5.00 8.35
N ARG A 290 -1.46 6.10 8.40
CA ARG A 290 -0.39 6.40 7.46
C ARG A 290 0.93 5.76 7.86
N PHE A 291 1.08 5.35 9.12
CA PHE A 291 2.30 4.74 9.60
C PHE A 291 2.54 3.39 8.92
N PRO A 292 3.66 3.21 8.19
CA PRO A 292 3.96 1.97 7.51
C PRO A 292 4.08 0.81 8.50
N THR A 293 3.43 -0.31 8.19
CA THR A 293 3.40 -1.46 9.11
C THR A 293 4.80 -2.06 9.35
N ILE A 294 5.70 -2.01 8.37
CA ILE A 294 7.08 -2.51 8.52
C ILE A 294 7.88 -1.71 9.56
N ASP A 295 7.57 -0.42 9.72
CA ASP A 295 8.29 0.47 10.64
C ASP A 295 7.87 0.24 12.12
N LEU A 296 6.91 -0.65 12.37
CA LEU A 296 6.56 -1.10 13.73
C LEU A 296 7.60 -2.06 14.30
N GLU A 297 8.36 -2.74 13.43
CA GLU A 297 9.28 -3.82 13.82
C GLU A 297 10.28 -3.38 14.91
N PRO A 298 10.98 -2.23 14.81
CA PRO A 298 11.92 -1.81 15.85
C PRO A 298 11.27 -1.60 17.22
N ASP A 299 10.05 -1.05 17.26
CA ASP A 299 9.32 -0.82 18.51
C ASP A 299 8.81 -2.12 19.12
N ILE A 300 8.42 -3.08 18.28
CA ILE A 300 8.05 -4.44 18.72
C ILE A 300 9.27 -5.15 19.29
N GLU A 301 10.39 -5.13 18.56
CA GLU A 301 11.66 -5.75 18.96
C GLU A 301 12.14 -5.27 20.33
N ALA A 302 11.99 -3.97 20.61
CA ALA A 302 12.32 -3.39 21.92
C ALA A 302 11.45 -3.89 23.09
N LEU A 303 10.28 -4.48 22.80
CA LEU A 303 9.38 -5.06 23.80
C LEU A 303 9.50 -6.59 23.89
N LEU A 304 10.13 -7.22 22.89
CA LEU A 304 10.39 -8.66 22.85
C LEU A 304 11.79 -9.03 23.40
N SER A 305 12.61 -8.02 23.71
CA SER A 305 13.97 -8.17 24.26
C SER A 305 14.00 -8.48 25.75
#